data_AF-A0A1L9U232-F1
#
_entry.id   AF-A0A1L9U232-F1
#
_cell.length_a   1.000
_cell.length_b   1.000
_cell.length_c   1.000
_cell.angle_alpha   90.00
_cell.angle_beta   90.00
_cell.angle_gamma   90.00
#
_symmetry.space_group_name_H-M   'P 1'
#
loop_
_entity.id
_entity.type
_entity.pdbx_description
1 polymer ?
#
loop_
_entity_poly.entity_id
_entity_poly.type
_entity_poly.pdbx_seq_one_letter_code
_entity_poly.pdbx_strand_id
1 'polypeptide(L)'
;MSDPLPIRSPLNTNSTIKDYSYTSPLSATGSDFPCKGYARDPFDSVAEYTAGQEYAITLAGTATHGGGSCQISLSYDMGETFRVIHSILGHCPEPLHYSFRIPEDAPYGPALLAWTWFNKIGNREMYMNCAQVTIQSPKTDVGTLQGETQQASWLERPPIFLANINGEGQCVTIEGEEVSFPMPGDSVEGTVAGGTGYTCSSSAAFLSKVASSPSSMASSIPLPALTTPRPGIIPPGENILSSQSAPYTATKKDSSSSTIPADSTGLRYSTGTGTKPDVTGHVCTPGVMQCSSDGYSFFLCDSGRLHSGQGAAVIDDGIESDVIKLNTALSLSEMATVTSMFGIFVLVAGMSPEPTNDVPRRQEYLPGVTIFNYLAKDIFAWSVSNTTGPMTVIPHQEQYFESWRTRVDGGGISIKLATEPSQRSVLQFEYTRMDPIIYWDVSYIDLDYDSDYFQHNITVTSNDPSCPVVSCAAGVYQCHDVYLHPDDNYATHGCPVQTHLELSIGSSGS
;
A
#
# COMPACT_ATOMS: atom_id res chain seq x y z
N MET A 1 10.88 2.04 -2.22
CA MET A 1 11.62 3.12 -2.93
C MET A 1 11.09 4.48 -2.45
N SER A 2 11.96 5.42 -2.09
CA SER A 2 11.57 6.78 -1.64
C SER A 2 12.04 7.89 -2.58
N ASP A 3 13.06 7.67 -3.41
CA ASP A 3 13.51 8.59 -4.45
C ASP A 3 14.06 7.81 -5.67
N PRO A 4 13.59 8.06 -6.90
CA PRO A 4 12.46 8.93 -7.25
C PRO A 4 11.17 8.47 -6.58
N LEU A 5 10.23 9.40 -6.38
CA LEU A 5 8.95 9.09 -5.72
C LEU A 5 8.14 8.07 -6.55
N PRO A 6 7.75 6.92 -5.98
CA PRO A 6 6.86 6.00 -6.67
C PRO A 6 5.50 6.62 -7.01
N ILE A 7 4.83 6.06 -8.02
CA ILE A 7 3.42 6.37 -8.33
C ILE A 7 2.59 6.13 -7.07
N ARG A 8 1.72 7.09 -6.73
CA ARG A 8 0.91 7.12 -5.50
C ARG A 8 1.72 7.05 -4.20
N SER A 9 3.01 7.39 -4.21
CA SER A 9 3.81 7.43 -2.99
C SER A 9 3.18 8.32 -1.92
N PRO A 10 3.02 7.84 -0.67
CA PRO A 10 2.46 8.64 0.41
C PRO A 10 3.40 9.79 0.82
N LEU A 11 4.68 9.68 0.45
CA LEU A 11 5.70 10.71 0.61
C LEU A 11 5.49 11.90 -0.33
N ASN A 12 4.70 11.75 -1.40
CA ASN A 12 4.33 12.88 -2.25
C ASN A 12 3.27 13.72 -1.52
N THR A 13 3.67 14.87 -0.98
CA THR A 13 2.78 15.81 -0.27
C THR A 13 1.77 16.48 -1.20
N ASN A 14 2.03 16.50 -2.51
CA ASN A 14 1.18 17.16 -3.51
C ASN A 14 0.17 16.20 -4.16
N SER A 15 0.28 14.89 -3.93
CA SER A 15 -0.69 13.91 -4.45
C SER A 15 -1.90 13.77 -3.53
N THR A 16 -3.10 13.75 -4.11
CA THR A 16 -4.34 13.41 -3.41
C THR A 16 -4.64 11.91 -3.41
N ILE A 17 -4.00 11.14 -4.30
CA ILE A 17 -4.15 9.68 -4.41
C ILE A 17 -2.87 9.04 -3.87
N LYS A 18 -2.99 8.28 -2.78
CA LYS A 18 -1.86 7.71 -2.05
C LYS A 18 -2.08 6.24 -1.77
N ASP A 19 -1.05 5.45 -1.99
CA ASP A 19 -0.94 4.06 -1.57
C ASP A 19 -0.08 3.99 -0.30
N TYR A 20 -0.73 3.86 0.85
CA TYR A 20 -0.04 3.69 2.12
C TYR A 20 0.58 2.30 2.28
N SER A 21 0.26 1.36 1.39
CA SER A 21 0.83 0.02 1.30
C SER A 21 1.93 -0.10 0.23
N TYR A 22 2.45 1.02 -0.29
CA TYR A 22 3.46 1.01 -1.35
C TYR A 22 4.78 0.28 -0.97
N THR A 23 5.02 0.01 0.31
CA THR A 23 6.13 -0.82 0.80
C THR A 23 5.85 -2.32 0.76
N SER A 24 4.59 -2.74 0.61
CA SER A 24 4.18 -4.14 0.56
C SER A 24 4.67 -4.81 -0.73
N PRO A 25 4.91 -6.14 -0.72
CA PRO A 25 5.21 -6.87 -1.94
C PRO A 25 4.04 -6.83 -2.93
N LEU A 26 4.30 -7.26 -4.15
CA LEU A 26 3.24 -7.58 -5.11
C LEU A 26 2.43 -8.80 -4.64
N SER A 27 1.19 -8.88 -5.09
CA SER A 27 0.33 -10.05 -4.88
C SER A 27 0.98 -11.30 -5.47
N ALA A 28 0.97 -12.40 -4.71
CA ALA A 28 1.49 -13.69 -5.18
C ALA A 28 0.75 -14.24 -6.42
N THR A 29 -0.45 -13.73 -6.68
CA THR A 29 -1.24 -14.04 -7.89
C THR A 29 -0.80 -13.26 -9.13
N GLY A 30 -0.01 -12.19 -8.94
CA GLY A 30 0.39 -11.26 -10.00
C GLY A 30 -0.69 -10.24 -10.39
N SER A 31 -1.81 -10.18 -9.67
CA SER A 31 -2.95 -9.32 -10.00
C SER A 31 -2.65 -7.82 -9.97
N ASP A 32 -1.67 -7.38 -9.19
CA ASP A 32 -1.20 -6.00 -9.10
C ASP A 32 0.14 -5.77 -9.83
N PHE A 33 0.61 -6.76 -10.61
CA PHE A 33 1.74 -6.54 -11.50
C PHE A 33 1.26 -5.92 -12.83
N PRO A 34 1.98 -4.91 -13.37
CA PRO A 34 3.16 -4.25 -12.84
C PRO A 34 2.83 -3.03 -11.97
N CYS A 35 3.83 -2.55 -11.22
CA CYS A 35 3.77 -1.26 -10.51
C CYS A 35 2.63 -1.14 -9.49
N LYS A 36 2.23 -2.26 -8.85
CA LYS A 36 1.09 -2.34 -7.93
C LYS A 36 -0.24 -1.93 -8.59
N GLY A 37 -0.35 -2.13 -9.91
CA GLY A 37 -1.53 -1.77 -10.72
C GLY A 37 -1.55 -0.31 -11.21
N TYR A 38 -0.55 0.51 -10.85
CA TYR A 38 -0.57 1.96 -11.12
C TYR A 38 0.15 2.37 -12.40
N ALA A 39 0.67 1.43 -13.20
CA ALA A 39 1.47 1.72 -14.39
C ALA A 39 0.76 2.62 -15.43
N ARG A 40 -0.59 2.64 -15.41
CA ARG A 40 -1.45 3.38 -16.33
C ARG A 40 -2.10 4.62 -15.72
N ASP A 41 -1.71 5.00 -14.50
CA ASP A 41 -2.13 6.28 -13.91
C ASP A 41 -1.75 7.45 -14.84
N PRO A 42 -2.47 8.59 -14.80
CA PRO A 42 -2.10 9.77 -15.57
C PRO A 42 -0.63 10.12 -15.38
N PHE A 43 0.08 10.33 -16.50
CA PHE A 43 1.52 10.53 -16.46
C PHE A 43 1.88 11.87 -15.80
N ASP A 44 2.66 11.81 -14.72
CA ASP A 44 3.21 12.93 -13.98
C ASP A 44 4.68 12.65 -13.64
N SER A 45 5.60 13.29 -14.38
CA SER A 45 7.04 13.06 -14.27
C SER A 45 7.55 13.55 -12.92
N VAL A 46 8.05 12.64 -12.08
CA VAL A 46 8.66 12.99 -10.78
C VAL A 46 10.17 13.23 -10.88
N ALA A 47 10.80 12.83 -11.98
CA ALA A 47 12.22 13.01 -12.22
C ALA A 47 12.54 13.09 -13.71
N GLU A 48 13.57 13.89 -14.02
CA GLU A 48 14.12 14.03 -15.37
C GLU A 48 15.53 13.42 -15.37
N TYR A 49 15.77 12.49 -16.27
CA TYR A 49 17.10 11.88 -16.45
C TYR A 49 17.62 12.12 -17.86
N THR A 50 18.93 12.10 -18.03
CA THR A 50 19.60 12.24 -19.33
C THR A 50 20.27 10.92 -19.68
N ALA A 51 20.06 10.44 -20.90
CA ALA A 51 20.71 9.21 -21.37
C ALA A 51 22.25 9.31 -21.26
N GLY A 52 22.87 8.23 -20.82
CA GLY A 52 24.32 8.16 -20.57
C GLY A 52 24.78 8.78 -19.24
N GLN A 53 23.89 9.34 -18.41
CA GLN A 53 24.26 9.91 -17.11
C GLN A 53 23.93 8.96 -15.94
N GLU A 54 24.66 9.13 -14.85
CA GLU A 54 24.50 8.40 -13.59
C GLU A 54 23.61 9.17 -12.62
N TYR A 55 22.76 8.43 -11.91
CA TYR A 55 21.81 8.90 -10.92
C TYR A 55 21.79 7.95 -9.73
N ALA A 56 21.02 8.28 -8.70
CA ALA A 56 20.84 7.43 -7.53
C ALA A 56 19.37 7.08 -7.34
N ILE A 57 19.13 5.88 -6.82
CA ILE A 57 17.86 5.48 -6.22
C ILE A 57 18.05 5.43 -4.69
N THR A 58 17.07 5.96 -3.96
CA THR A 58 16.99 5.84 -2.51
C THR A 58 15.84 4.93 -2.13
N LEU A 59 16.13 3.98 -1.26
CA LEU A 59 15.19 3.06 -0.67
C LEU A 59 14.88 3.48 0.77
N ALA A 60 13.71 3.10 1.24
CA ALA A 60 13.26 3.37 2.60
C ALA A 60 12.39 2.20 3.06
N GLY A 61 12.40 1.92 4.36
CA GLY A 61 11.71 0.80 4.99
C GLY A 61 12.44 0.35 6.25
N THR A 62 11.80 -0.46 7.07
CA THR A 62 12.33 -0.95 8.36
C THR A 62 12.68 -2.44 8.35
N ALA A 63 12.11 -3.23 7.43
CA ALA A 63 12.38 -4.65 7.28
C ALA A 63 13.17 -4.91 6.00
N THR A 64 14.46 -5.23 6.14
CA THR A 64 15.36 -5.51 5.01
C THR A 64 15.43 -6.99 4.64
N HIS A 65 14.76 -7.87 5.40
CA HIS A 65 14.68 -9.31 5.13
C HIS A 65 16.04 -9.98 4.88
N GLY A 66 17.09 -9.49 5.53
CA GLY A 66 18.47 -9.98 5.36
C GLY A 66 19.04 -9.74 3.95
N GLY A 67 18.50 -8.75 3.23
CA GLY A 67 18.85 -8.44 1.86
C GLY A 67 18.11 -9.31 0.83
N GLY A 68 18.82 -9.68 -0.23
CA GLY A 68 18.25 -10.25 -1.43
C GLY A 68 18.91 -9.69 -2.68
N SER A 69 18.21 -9.74 -3.81
CA SER A 69 18.70 -9.17 -5.08
C SER A 69 17.66 -8.27 -5.71
N CYS A 70 18.12 -7.23 -6.41
CA CYS A 70 17.26 -6.21 -7.01
C CYS A 70 17.58 -5.98 -8.49
N GLN A 71 16.58 -5.49 -9.24
CA GLN A 71 16.80 -4.92 -10.57
C GLN A 71 16.22 -3.52 -10.65
N ILE A 72 16.86 -2.70 -11.46
CA ILE A 72 16.32 -1.42 -11.94
C ILE A 72 16.08 -1.57 -13.43
N SER A 73 14.91 -1.19 -13.90
CA SER A 73 14.47 -1.36 -15.28
C SER A 73 13.66 -0.17 -15.78
N LEU A 74 13.56 -0.01 -17.09
CA LEU A 74 12.70 0.98 -17.73
C LEU A 74 11.63 0.32 -18.60
N SER A 75 10.44 0.93 -18.62
CA SER A 75 9.37 0.63 -19.57
C SER A 75 8.92 1.92 -20.28
N TYR A 76 8.69 1.84 -21.59
CA TYR A 76 8.18 2.94 -22.43
C TYR A 76 6.76 2.65 -22.97
N ASP A 77 6.19 1.52 -22.59
CA ASP A 77 4.91 1.00 -23.07
C ASP A 77 3.89 0.83 -21.93
N MET A 78 3.99 1.68 -20.91
CA MET A 78 3.12 1.69 -19.72
C MET A 78 3.12 0.36 -18.95
N GLY A 79 4.28 -0.30 -18.88
CA GLY A 79 4.49 -1.51 -18.09
C GLY A 79 4.26 -2.82 -18.82
N GLU A 80 3.99 -2.81 -20.13
CA GLU A 80 3.87 -4.05 -20.91
C GLU A 80 5.21 -4.78 -21.02
N THR A 81 6.31 -4.04 -21.20
CA THR A 81 7.67 -4.59 -21.20
C THR A 81 8.63 -3.75 -20.37
N PHE A 82 9.48 -4.43 -19.60
CA PHE A 82 10.55 -3.81 -18.82
C PHE A 82 11.91 -4.32 -19.29
N ARG A 83 12.84 -3.39 -19.47
CA ARG A 83 14.23 -3.68 -19.84
C ARG A 83 15.16 -3.35 -18.70
N VAL A 84 15.94 -4.33 -18.26
CA VAL A 84 16.90 -4.19 -17.16
C VAL A 84 18.01 -3.24 -17.59
N ILE A 85 18.28 -2.24 -16.74
CA ILE A 85 19.38 -1.30 -16.90
C ILE A 85 20.44 -1.44 -15.81
N HIS A 86 20.11 -2.05 -14.68
CA HIS A 86 21.05 -2.34 -13.59
C HIS A 86 20.57 -3.51 -12.74
N SER A 87 21.47 -4.41 -12.34
CA SER A 87 21.18 -5.51 -11.41
C SER A 87 22.10 -5.45 -10.19
N ILE A 88 21.52 -5.62 -9.01
CA ILE A 88 22.21 -5.64 -7.72
C ILE A 88 22.09 -7.05 -7.17
N LEU A 89 23.21 -7.77 -7.14
CA LEU A 89 23.27 -9.19 -6.80
C LEU A 89 23.70 -9.37 -5.34
N GLY A 90 22.75 -9.77 -4.51
CA GLY A 90 22.95 -9.96 -3.08
C GLY A 90 22.91 -8.66 -2.28
N HIS A 91 22.65 -8.80 -0.97
CA HIS A 91 22.55 -7.73 0.03
C HIS A 91 21.51 -6.63 -0.22
N CYS A 92 20.90 -6.50 -1.40
CA CYS A 92 19.87 -5.49 -1.65
C CYS A 92 18.60 -5.74 -0.81
N PRO A 93 18.05 -4.73 -0.09
CA PRO A 93 18.25 -3.28 -0.20
C PRO A 93 19.27 -2.66 0.77
N GLU A 94 20.22 -3.42 1.31
CA GLU A 94 21.30 -2.92 2.16
C GLU A 94 22.61 -2.76 1.36
N PRO A 95 23.16 -1.54 1.20
CA PRO A 95 22.71 -0.25 1.74
C PRO A 95 21.48 0.35 1.01
N LEU A 96 20.75 1.26 1.66
CA LEU A 96 19.52 1.86 1.09
C LEU A 96 19.74 2.83 -0.09
N HIS A 97 20.97 3.00 -0.58
CA HIS A 97 21.30 3.92 -1.67
C HIS A 97 22.12 3.20 -2.71
N TYR A 98 21.69 3.30 -3.97
CA TYR A 98 22.36 2.67 -5.11
C TYR A 98 22.50 3.65 -6.26
N SER A 99 23.65 3.62 -6.92
CA SER A 99 23.85 4.36 -8.17
C SER A 99 23.37 3.52 -9.35
N PHE A 100 22.77 4.17 -10.34
CA PHE A 100 22.43 3.54 -11.60
C PHE A 100 22.64 4.52 -12.75
N ARG A 101 22.95 4.00 -13.93
CA ARG A 101 23.13 4.82 -15.14
C ARG A 101 21.93 4.62 -16.06
N ILE A 102 21.37 5.71 -16.59
CA ILE A 102 20.48 5.60 -17.75
C ILE A 102 21.36 5.24 -18.95
N PRO A 103 21.12 4.10 -19.63
CA PRO A 103 21.94 3.72 -20.76
C PRO A 103 21.93 4.75 -21.89
N GLU A 104 23.02 4.82 -22.65
CA GLU A 104 23.12 5.72 -23.81
C GLU A 104 22.09 5.39 -24.89
N ASP A 105 21.71 4.11 -24.97
CA ASP A 105 20.73 3.60 -25.93
C ASP A 105 19.26 3.68 -25.45
N ALA A 106 19.01 4.23 -24.26
CA ALA A 106 17.65 4.42 -23.76
C ALA A 106 16.80 5.34 -24.67
N PRO A 107 15.56 4.94 -25.03
CA PRO A 107 14.58 5.80 -25.69
C PRO A 107 14.38 7.14 -24.97
N TYR A 108 14.09 8.22 -25.69
CA TYR A 108 13.82 9.52 -25.07
C TYR A 108 12.31 9.70 -24.92
N GLY A 109 11.89 10.32 -23.82
CA GLY A 109 10.50 10.62 -23.52
C GLY A 109 10.01 9.99 -22.21
N PRO A 110 8.66 9.96 -22.03
CA PRO A 110 8.02 9.38 -20.86
C PRO A 110 8.35 7.90 -20.67
N ALA A 111 8.73 7.53 -19.45
CA ALA A 111 9.07 6.16 -19.07
C ALA A 111 8.60 5.85 -17.64
N LEU A 112 8.48 4.55 -17.34
CA LEU A 112 8.42 4.04 -15.97
C LEU A 112 9.82 3.57 -15.59
N LEU A 113 10.35 4.07 -14.48
CA LEU A 113 11.51 3.49 -13.80
C LEU A 113 11.01 2.54 -12.72
N ALA A 114 11.32 1.26 -12.83
CA ALA A 114 10.92 0.24 -11.87
C ALA A 114 12.11 -0.29 -11.08
N TRP A 115 11.94 -0.32 -9.76
CA TRP A 115 12.77 -1.07 -8.83
C TRP A 115 12.04 -2.34 -8.42
N THR A 116 12.67 -3.49 -8.60
CA THR A 116 12.20 -4.78 -8.10
C THR A 116 13.17 -5.39 -7.11
N TRP A 117 12.64 -6.13 -6.14
CA TRP A 117 13.43 -6.80 -5.12
C TRP A 117 12.84 -8.16 -4.75
N PHE A 118 13.73 -9.16 -4.63
CA PHE A 118 13.43 -10.49 -4.16
C PHE A 118 14.12 -10.70 -2.82
N ASN A 119 13.34 -10.78 -1.75
CA ASN A 119 13.82 -10.87 -0.39
C ASN A 119 14.47 -12.23 -0.08
N LYS A 120 15.56 -12.20 0.69
CA LYS A 120 16.29 -13.42 1.08
C LYS A 120 15.52 -14.21 2.14
N ILE A 121 15.08 -13.56 3.21
CA ILE A 121 14.46 -14.19 4.39
C ILE A 121 12.96 -13.89 4.46
N GLY A 122 12.14 -14.89 4.84
CA GLY A 122 10.70 -14.74 5.06
C GLY A 122 9.86 -15.35 3.96
N ASN A 123 8.71 -14.76 3.65
CA ASN A 123 7.85 -15.23 2.56
C ASN A 123 8.56 -15.10 1.21
N ARG A 124 8.14 -15.89 0.23
CA ARG A 124 8.68 -15.81 -1.13
C ARG A 124 7.95 -14.69 -1.84
N GLU A 125 8.55 -13.50 -1.88
CA GLU A 125 7.89 -12.28 -2.33
C GLU A 125 8.65 -11.60 -3.47
N MET A 126 7.96 -10.75 -4.20
CA MET A 126 8.55 -9.81 -5.16
C MET A 126 8.03 -8.42 -4.83
N TYR A 127 8.92 -7.52 -4.45
CA TYR A 127 8.60 -6.12 -4.24
C TYR A 127 8.78 -5.38 -5.56
N MET A 128 7.89 -4.44 -5.87
CA MET A 128 8.01 -3.58 -7.04
C MET A 128 7.48 -2.18 -6.75
N ASN A 129 8.29 -1.16 -7.02
CA ASN A 129 7.83 0.22 -7.08
C ASN A 129 8.22 0.82 -8.43
N CYS A 130 7.32 1.60 -9.02
CA CYS A 130 7.58 2.33 -10.25
C CYS A 130 7.46 3.83 -10.02
N ALA A 131 8.31 4.61 -10.66
CA ALA A 131 8.21 6.07 -10.77
C ALA A 131 7.99 6.46 -12.23
N GLN A 132 7.16 7.46 -12.49
CA GLN A 132 7.02 8.08 -13.81
C GLN A 132 8.13 9.10 -13.99
N VAL A 133 8.98 8.90 -14.99
CA VAL A 133 10.17 9.73 -15.24
C VAL A 133 10.26 10.08 -16.72
N THR A 134 10.97 11.15 -17.06
CA THR A 134 11.22 11.51 -18.45
C THR A 134 12.69 11.40 -18.78
N ILE A 135 13.01 10.67 -19.85
CA ILE A 135 14.37 10.48 -20.34
C ILE A 135 14.66 11.51 -21.45
N GLN A 136 15.67 12.33 -21.23
CA GLN A 136 16.09 13.42 -22.10
C GLN A 136 17.27 13.00 -22.98
N SER A 137 17.32 13.59 -24.17
CA SER A 137 18.51 13.52 -25.02
C SER A 137 19.69 14.21 -24.34
N PRO A 138 20.92 13.67 -24.48
CA PRO A 138 22.13 14.41 -24.12
C PRO A 138 22.15 15.77 -24.84
N LYS A 139 22.59 16.83 -24.13
CA LYS A 139 22.78 18.14 -24.77
C LYS A 139 24.05 18.10 -25.62
N THR A 140 23.91 17.80 -26.90
CA THR A 140 24.97 17.95 -27.90
C THR A 140 24.64 19.10 -28.86
N ASP A 141 25.65 19.83 -29.34
CA ASP A 141 25.50 20.96 -30.28
C ASP A 141 24.86 20.55 -31.62
N VAL A 142 24.79 19.25 -31.90
CA VAL A 142 24.05 18.63 -32.99
C VAL A 142 22.84 17.93 -32.36
N GLY A 143 21.61 18.31 -32.72
CA GLY A 143 20.41 17.68 -32.18
C GLY A 143 20.46 16.16 -32.37
N THR A 144 20.50 15.41 -31.27
CA THR A 144 20.57 13.96 -31.29
C THR A 144 19.17 13.40 -31.56
N LEU A 145 18.93 12.92 -32.78
CA LEU A 145 17.74 12.13 -33.10
C LEU A 145 18.02 10.67 -32.78
N GLN A 146 17.04 9.96 -32.19
CA GLN A 146 17.18 8.51 -31.96
C GLN A 146 17.16 7.78 -33.30
N GLY A 147 18.25 7.07 -33.61
CA GLY A 147 18.36 6.25 -34.82
C GLY A 147 17.80 4.84 -34.63
N GLU A 148 17.49 4.16 -35.73
CA GLU A 148 17.00 2.77 -35.74
C GLU A 148 17.94 1.80 -35.01
N THR A 149 19.26 2.02 -35.07
CA THR A 149 20.27 1.22 -34.37
C THR A 149 20.19 1.35 -32.85
N GLN A 150 19.84 2.54 -32.33
CA GLN A 150 19.66 2.78 -30.91
C GLN A 150 18.42 2.05 -30.37
N GLN A 151 17.33 2.08 -31.14
CA GLN A 151 16.10 1.36 -30.82
C GLN A 151 16.31 -0.17 -30.84
N ALA A 152 17.07 -0.69 -31.82
CA ALA A 152 17.41 -2.11 -31.86
C ALA A 152 18.22 -2.54 -30.63
N SER A 153 19.25 -1.77 -30.26
CA SER A 153 20.06 -2.02 -29.04
C SER A 153 19.20 -2.04 -27.77
N TRP A 154 18.27 -1.09 -27.65
CA TRP A 154 17.35 -1.03 -26.52
C TRP A 154 16.50 -2.32 -26.37
N LEU A 155 16.01 -2.85 -27.49
CA LEU A 155 15.16 -4.05 -27.50
C LEU A 155 15.94 -5.34 -27.18
N GLU A 156 17.26 -5.35 -27.36
CA GLU A 156 18.14 -6.48 -27.01
C GLU A 156 18.43 -6.54 -25.50
N ARG A 157 18.14 -5.47 -24.73
CA ARG A 157 18.34 -5.48 -23.28
C ARG A 157 17.47 -6.54 -22.60
N PRO A 158 17.96 -7.17 -21.52
CA PRO A 158 17.25 -8.23 -20.84
C PRO A 158 15.84 -7.82 -20.39
N PRO A 159 14.84 -8.71 -20.53
CA PRO A 159 13.58 -8.57 -19.81
C PRO A 159 13.83 -8.62 -18.30
N ILE A 160 12.96 -7.96 -17.53
CA ILE A 160 12.96 -8.06 -16.07
C ILE A 160 12.71 -9.49 -15.61
N PHE A 161 13.39 -9.92 -14.54
CA PHE A 161 13.14 -11.22 -13.92
C PHE A 161 11.84 -11.19 -13.11
N LEU A 162 10.99 -12.21 -13.28
CA LEU A 162 9.74 -12.37 -12.53
C LEU A 162 9.78 -13.67 -11.73
N ALA A 163 9.38 -13.59 -10.46
CA ALA A 163 9.16 -14.74 -9.60
C ALA A 163 8.15 -14.37 -8.51
N ASN A 164 7.61 -15.37 -7.82
CA ASN A 164 6.74 -15.23 -6.65
C ASN A 164 5.39 -14.55 -6.89
N ILE A 165 5.04 -14.22 -8.14
CA ILE A 165 3.81 -13.51 -8.53
C ILE A 165 2.97 -14.29 -9.54
N ASN A 166 3.11 -15.62 -9.59
CA ASN A 166 2.41 -16.49 -10.55
C ASN A 166 2.55 -16.03 -12.04
N GLY A 167 3.69 -15.41 -12.38
CA GLY A 167 3.96 -14.86 -13.71
C GLY A 167 4.57 -15.87 -14.68
N GLU A 168 5.10 -15.36 -15.80
CA GLU A 168 5.87 -16.14 -16.78
C GLU A 168 7.00 -16.93 -16.09
N GLY A 169 7.31 -18.13 -16.58
CA GLY A 169 8.33 -18.99 -15.99
C GLY A 169 7.87 -19.74 -14.74
N GLN A 170 6.79 -19.29 -14.08
CA GLN A 170 6.26 -19.90 -12.87
C GLN A 170 7.38 -20.12 -11.84
N CYS A 171 8.16 -19.06 -11.64
CA CYS A 171 9.36 -19.07 -10.84
C CYS A 171 9.06 -18.77 -9.37
N VAL A 172 9.71 -19.50 -8.47
CA VAL A 172 9.65 -19.32 -7.02
C VAL A 172 11.08 -19.21 -6.47
N THR A 173 11.34 -18.17 -5.68
CA THR A 173 12.66 -18.00 -5.04
C THR A 173 12.85 -18.97 -3.87
N ILE A 174 14.10 -19.26 -3.53
CA ILE A 174 14.45 -20.17 -2.43
C ILE A 174 14.72 -19.33 -1.17
N GLU A 175 14.09 -19.69 -0.05
CA GLU A 175 14.35 -19.01 1.23
C GLU A 175 15.79 -19.19 1.71
N GLY A 176 16.39 -18.08 2.16
CA GLY A 176 17.77 -18.04 2.63
C GLY A 176 18.81 -17.85 1.52
N GLU A 177 18.40 -17.95 0.25
CA GLU A 177 19.27 -17.74 -0.91
C GLU A 177 18.99 -16.40 -1.59
N GLU A 178 20.02 -15.82 -2.19
CA GLU A 178 19.91 -14.60 -2.99
C GLU A 178 19.72 -14.98 -4.45
N VAL A 179 18.93 -14.21 -5.20
CA VAL A 179 18.68 -14.51 -6.62
C VAL A 179 19.90 -14.12 -7.45
N SER A 180 20.43 -15.08 -8.21
CA SER A 180 21.39 -14.84 -9.28
C SER A 180 20.65 -14.75 -10.62
N PHE A 181 20.38 -13.52 -11.07
CA PHE A 181 19.56 -13.29 -12.28
C PHE A 181 20.19 -13.95 -13.52
N PRO A 182 19.43 -14.70 -14.34
CA PRO A 182 19.97 -15.34 -15.54
C PRO A 182 20.49 -14.36 -16.59
N MET A 183 19.83 -13.22 -16.68
CA MET A 183 20.14 -12.13 -17.58
C MET A 183 20.26 -10.82 -16.78
N PRO A 184 21.39 -10.60 -16.07
CA PRO A 184 21.55 -9.44 -15.20
C PRO A 184 21.80 -8.13 -15.97
N GLY A 185 22.07 -8.20 -17.28
CA GLY A 185 22.41 -7.05 -18.11
C GLY A 185 23.92 -6.77 -18.13
N ASP A 186 24.27 -5.61 -18.69
CA ASP A 186 25.63 -5.09 -18.81
C ASP A 186 26.10 -4.33 -17.56
N SER A 187 25.17 -3.78 -16.78
CA SER A 187 25.46 -3.10 -15.52
C SER A 187 25.06 -3.97 -14.32
N VAL A 188 26.07 -4.46 -13.59
CA VAL A 188 25.88 -5.37 -12.47
C VAL A 188 26.80 -4.97 -11.32
N GLU A 189 26.27 -4.94 -10.11
CA GLU A 189 27.06 -4.86 -8.87
C GLU A 189 26.71 -5.99 -7.90
N GLY A 190 27.64 -6.29 -7.00
CA GLY A 190 27.51 -7.43 -6.09
C GLY A 190 27.76 -8.78 -6.76
N THR A 191 27.69 -9.84 -5.95
CA THR A 191 27.85 -11.23 -6.39
C THR A 191 27.08 -12.14 -5.45
N VAL A 192 26.37 -13.13 -6.01
CA VAL A 192 25.76 -14.21 -5.24
C VAL A 192 26.65 -15.45 -5.29
N ALA A 193 26.95 -16.02 -4.12
CA ALA A 193 27.68 -17.28 -4.02
C ALA A 193 26.70 -18.48 -4.03
N GLY A 194 26.98 -19.50 -4.85
CA GLY A 194 26.21 -20.75 -4.84
C GLY A 194 25.30 -20.93 -6.05
N GLY A 195 24.07 -21.39 -5.79
CA GLY A 195 23.06 -21.71 -6.80
C GLY A 195 22.40 -20.46 -7.41
N THR A 196 21.28 -20.68 -8.10
CA THR A 196 20.51 -19.59 -8.73
C THR A 196 19.63 -18.82 -7.74
N GLY A 197 19.29 -19.37 -6.58
CA GLY A 197 18.37 -18.77 -5.61
C GLY A 197 16.89 -18.83 -5.99
N TYR A 198 16.54 -19.61 -7.03
CA TYR A 198 15.16 -19.80 -7.48
C TYR A 198 15.01 -21.12 -8.26
N THR A 199 13.76 -21.57 -8.39
CA THR A 199 13.34 -22.65 -9.29
C THR A 199 12.24 -22.14 -10.21
N CYS A 200 12.16 -22.66 -11.43
CA CYS A 200 11.10 -22.33 -12.40
C CYS A 200 10.54 -23.61 -13.00
N SER A 201 9.24 -23.63 -13.26
CA SER A 201 8.53 -24.80 -13.79
C SER A 201 8.09 -24.65 -15.25
N SER A 202 8.28 -23.47 -15.84
CA SER A 202 8.00 -23.20 -17.27
C SER A 202 9.07 -22.30 -17.89
N SER A 203 9.05 -22.17 -19.21
CA SER A 203 9.94 -21.26 -19.94
C SER A 203 9.56 -19.81 -19.72
N ALA A 204 10.55 -18.92 -19.69
CA ALA A 204 10.34 -17.48 -19.78
C ALA A 204 11.43 -16.78 -20.57
N ALA A 205 11.12 -15.62 -21.14
CA ALA A 205 12.09 -14.82 -21.89
C ALA A 205 13.33 -14.44 -21.04
N PHE A 206 13.14 -14.11 -19.76
CA PHE A 206 14.22 -13.75 -18.83
C PHE A 206 15.07 -14.94 -18.35
N LEU A 207 14.68 -16.19 -18.65
CA LEU A 207 15.47 -17.39 -18.33
C LEU A 207 16.43 -17.78 -19.44
N SER A 208 16.21 -17.27 -20.66
CA SER A 208 17.01 -17.62 -21.82
C SER A 208 18.28 -16.78 -21.81
N LYS A 209 19.43 -17.39 -21.46
CA LYS A 209 20.73 -16.72 -21.49
C LYS A 209 21.02 -16.25 -22.92
N VAL A 210 20.67 -15.00 -23.26
CA VAL A 210 21.10 -14.41 -24.52
C VAL A 210 22.61 -14.37 -24.46
N ALA A 211 23.25 -15.14 -25.33
CA ALA A 211 24.69 -15.29 -25.36
C ALA A 211 25.32 -13.94 -25.72
N SER A 212 25.87 -13.24 -24.73
CA SER A 212 26.78 -12.11 -24.94
C SER A 212 28.10 -12.65 -25.50
N SER A 213 28.20 -12.84 -26.81
CA SER A 213 29.47 -12.90 -27.55
C SER A 213 29.24 -12.65 -29.05
N PRO A 214 29.94 -11.69 -29.68
CA PRO A 214 29.80 -11.43 -31.10
C PRO A 214 30.60 -12.47 -31.88
N SER A 215 29.93 -13.41 -32.54
CA SER A 215 30.56 -14.16 -33.63
C SER A 215 29.51 -14.73 -34.59
N SER A 216 29.42 -14.05 -35.73
CA SER A 216 29.27 -14.62 -37.08
C SER A 216 28.55 -15.97 -37.19
N MET A 217 27.25 -15.94 -37.46
CA MET A 217 26.65 -16.75 -38.53
C MET A 217 25.53 -15.98 -39.19
N ALA A 218 25.81 -15.47 -40.38
CA ALA A 218 24.79 -15.18 -41.36
C ALA A 218 24.12 -16.51 -41.74
N SER A 219 22.83 -16.65 -41.45
CA SER A 219 21.96 -17.49 -42.27
C SER A 219 20.53 -16.99 -42.23
N SER A 220 20.13 -16.61 -43.43
CA SER A 220 18.83 -16.16 -43.90
C SER A 220 17.63 -16.96 -43.37
N ILE A 221 16.69 -16.23 -42.76
CA ILE A 221 15.28 -16.62 -42.71
C ILE A 221 14.49 -15.47 -43.36
N PRO A 222 13.65 -15.73 -44.37
CA PRO A 222 12.96 -14.68 -45.12
C PRO A 222 11.82 -14.08 -44.30
N LEU A 223 11.71 -12.75 -44.28
CA LEU A 223 10.56 -12.04 -43.71
C LEU A 223 9.27 -12.42 -44.47
N PRO A 224 8.13 -12.62 -43.78
CA PRO A 224 6.83 -12.59 -44.43
C PRO A 224 6.55 -11.17 -44.93
N ALA A 225 6.41 -11.01 -46.24
CA ALA A 225 5.96 -9.76 -46.84
C ALA A 225 4.49 -9.52 -46.44
N LEU A 226 4.24 -8.52 -45.59
CA LEU A 226 2.89 -8.01 -45.36
C LEU A 226 2.52 -7.07 -46.53
N THR A 227 2.10 -7.66 -47.64
CA THR A 227 1.45 -6.92 -48.72
C THR A 227 0.00 -6.69 -48.34
N THR A 228 -0.35 -5.48 -47.88
CA THR A 228 -1.70 -4.94 -48.05
C THR A 228 -1.61 -3.48 -48.53
N PRO A 229 -2.40 -3.07 -49.53
CA PRO A 229 -2.27 -1.74 -50.13
C PRO A 229 -2.95 -0.69 -49.26
N ARG A 230 -2.22 0.38 -48.94
CA ARG A 230 -2.77 1.63 -48.39
C ARG A 230 -3.80 2.22 -49.36
N PRO A 231 -5.06 2.49 -48.96
CA PRO A 231 -5.98 3.28 -49.75
C PRO A 231 -5.46 4.72 -49.83
N GLY A 232 -5.23 5.22 -51.04
CA GLY A 232 -4.81 6.58 -51.30
C GLY A 232 -5.91 7.58 -50.96
N ILE A 233 -5.61 8.51 -50.07
CA ILE A 233 -6.43 9.71 -49.86
C ILE A 233 -5.92 10.78 -50.83
N ILE A 234 -6.76 11.09 -51.80
CA ILE A 234 -6.63 12.21 -52.74
C ILE A 234 -6.85 13.51 -51.95
N PRO A 235 -5.98 14.52 -52.05
CA PRO A 235 -6.25 15.84 -51.47
C PRO A 235 -7.26 16.62 -52.34
N PRO A 236 -8.36 17.16 -51.79
CA PRO A 236 -9.12 18.19 -52.47
C PRO A 236 -8.40 19.53 -52.35
N GLY A 237 -8.41 20.27 -53.45
CA GLY A 237 -7.61 21.44 -53.67
C GLY A 237 -7.97 22.70 -52.87
N GLU A 238 -7.07 23.64 -53.06
CA GLU A 238 -7.05 25.06 -52.73
C GLU A 238 -8.42 25.74 -52.54
N ASN A 239 -8.53 26.53 -51.47
CA ASN A 239 -9.01 27.89 -51.61
C ASN A 239 -8.26 28.85 -50.68
N ILE A 240 -7.75 29.89 -51.32
CA ILE A 240 -6.98 31.02 -50.80
C ILE A 240 -7.91 31.94 -49.99
N LEU A 241 -7.46 32.42 -48.82
CA LEU A 241 -7.51 33.86 -48.47
C LEU A 241 -6.68 34.21 -47.21
N SER A 242 -5.56 34.89 -47.47
CA SER A 242 -4.97 36.06 -46.81
C SER A 242 -4.92 36.22 -45.27
N SER A 243 -3.68 36.11 -44.77
CA SER A 243 -2.94 37.05 -43.89
C SER A 243 -3.70 38.08 -43.04
N GLN A 244 -3.42 38.07 -41.72
CA GLN A 244 -2.90 39.26 -41.03
C GLN A 244 -2.08 38.86 -39.80
N SER A 245 -0.83 39.32 -39.80
CA SER A 245 0.14 39.28 -38.72
C SER A 245 0.03 40.55 -37.86
N ALA A 246 0.31 40.42 -36.56
CA ALA A 246 1.20 41.25 -35.72
C ALA A 246 0.82 41.09 -34.21
N PRO A 247 1.59 41.61 -33.24
CA PRO A 247 2.47 40.79 -32.41
C PRO A 247 2.11 40.90 -30.91
N TYR A 248 2.49 39.92 -30.09
CA TYR A 248 2.54 40.15 -28.64
C TYR A 248 3.91 39.82 -28.04
N THR A 249 4.40 40.87 -27.42
CA THR A 249 5.72 41.12 -26.86
C THR A 249 5.93 40.35 -25.56
N ALA A 250 7.07 39.66 -25.44
CA ALA A 250 7.56 39.17 -24.16
C ALA A 250 8.17 40.35 -23.37
N THR A 251 7.61 40.66 -22.21
CA THR A 251 8.22 41.58 -21.25
C THR A 251 8.71 40.82 -20.02
N LYS A 252 10.04 40.79 -19.85
CA LYS A 252 10.71 40.58 -18.57
C LYS A 252 10.27 41.67 -17.58
N LYS A 253 10.19 41.34 -16.29
CA LYS A 253 10.22 42.36 -15.24
C LYS A 253 11.04 41.89 -14.05
N ASP A 254 12.14 42.60 -13.84
CA ASP A 254 13.02 42.57 -12.68
C ASP A 254 12.37 43.20 -11.42
N SER A 255 12.92 42.78 -10.29
CA SER A 255 12.67 43.21 -8.91
C SER A 255 12.70 44.72 -8.64
N SER A 256 11.88 45.18 -7.69
CA SER A 256 12.30 46.11 -6.62
C SER A 256 11.30 46.14 -5.45
N SER A 257 11.88 46.46 -4.28
CA SER A 257 11.47 46.32 -2.87
C SER A 257 10.40 47.31 -2.36
N SER A 258 9.59 46.87 -1.37
CA SER A 258 9.28 47.67 -0.15
C SER A 258 8.63 46.85 1.00
N THR A 259 9.45 46.47 2.00
CA THR A 259 9.38 46.74 3.46
C THR A 259 8.10 46.54 4.33
N ILE A 260 8.11 45.46 5.17
CA ILE A 260 7.81 45.29 6.65
C ILE A 260 6.34 45.37 7.18
N PRO A 261 5.92 44.64 8.27
CA PRO A 261 6.68 43.78 9.21
C PRO A 261 6.22 42.31 9.35
N ALA A 262 7.19 41.48 9.75
CA ALA A 262 7.03 40.15 10.32
C ALA A 262 6.85 40.23 11.85
N ASP A 263 6.01 39.34 12.40
CA ASP A 263 6.06 38.96 13.81
C ASP A 263 6.63 37.54 13.93
N SER A 264 7.43 37.39 14.97
CA SER A 264 8.45 36.37 15.17
C SER A 264 7.94 35.12 15.86
N THR A 265 8.43 33.94 15.46
CA THR A 265 9.13 32.98 16.32
C THR A 265 9.69 31.84 15.46
N GLY A 266 10.96 31.94 15.07
CA GLY A 266 11.73 30.83 14.52
C GLY A 266 12.72 30.32 15.56
N LEU A 267 12.85 29.00 15.70
CA LEU A 267 14.00 28.37 16.33
C LEU A 267 14.80 27.62 15.27
N ARG A 268 16.08 27.99 15.20
CA ARG A 268 17.10 27.54 14.26
C ARG A 268 17.70 26.21 14.75
N TYR A 269 17.93 25.26 13.84
CA TYR A 269 18.86 24.15 14.07
C TYR A 269 20.28 24.63 13.73
N SER A 270 21.16 24.65 14.73
CA SER A 270 22.61 24.83 14.55
C SER A 270 23.31 23.48 14.74
N THR A 271 24.06 23.09 13.72
CA THR A 271 25.05 22.01 13.76
C THR A 271 26.25 22.43 14.63
N GLY A 272 26.58 21.64 15.64
CA GLY A 272 27.75 21.87 16.50
C GLY A 272 28.19 20.62 17.25
N THR A 273 29.46 20.26 17.07
CA THR A 273 30.21 19.15 17.65
C THR A 273 30.41 19.27 19.17
N GLY A 274 30.31 18.13 19.86
CA GLY A 274 30.71 17.79 21.24
C GLY A 274 31.16 18.87 22.23
N THR A 275 30.39 19.04 23.31
CA THR A 275 30.82 18.90 24.72
C THR A 275 29.59 18.98 25.64
N LYS A 276 29.61 18.18 26.72
CA LYS A 276 28.51 17.95 27.67
C LYS A 276 28.15 19.23 28.47
N PRO A 277 26.87 19.63 28.56
CA PRO A 277 26.41 20.51 29.63
C PRO A 277 25.67 19.70 30.70
N ASP A 278 26.18 19.80 31.93
CA ASP A 278 25.44 19.53 33.16
C ASP A 278 24.63 20.79 33.52
N VAL A 279 23.30 20.70 33.50
CA VAL A 279 22.41 21.71 34.11
C VAL A 279 21.15 21.04 34.66
N THR A 280 21.01 21.14 35.97
CA THR A 280 19.82 20.87 36.77
C THR A 280 18.73 21.93 36.50
N GLY A 281 17.57 21.51 35.97
CA GLY A 281 16.40 22.39 35.83
C GLY A 281 15.29 21.78 34.97
N HIS A 282 14.16 21.39 35.60
CA HIS A 282 13.07 20.63 34.98
C HIS A 282 12.04 21.54 34.29
N VAL A 283 12.36 22.02 33.08
CA VAL A 283 11.35 22.60 32.18
C VAL A 283 11.58 22.03 30.79
N CYS A 284 10.62 21.24 30.31
CA CYS A 284 10.62 20.69 28.95
C CYS A 284 9.39 21.21 28.19
N THR A 285 9.41 21.15 26.86
CA THR A 285 8.27 21.57 26.03
C THR A 285 7.33 20.38 25.83
N PRO A 286 6.02 20.50 26.15
CA PRO A 286 5.06 19.41 25.95
C PRO A 286 5.12 18.83 24.53
N GLY A 287 5.16 17.50 24.42
CA GLY A 287 5.26 16.78 23.15
C GLY A 287 6.70 16.52 22.65
N VAL A 288 7.72 17.06 23.32
CA VAL A 288 9.12 16.74 23.00
C VAL A 288 9.52 15.43 23.68
N MET A 289 10.05 14.49 22.90
CA MET A 289 10.74 13.31 23.40
C MET A 289 12.21 13.62 23.63
N GLN A 290 12.72 13.27 24.80
CA GLN A 290 14.11 13.46 25.17
C GLN A 290 14.75 12.12 25.51
N CYS A 291 15.79 11.74 24.77
CA CYS A 291 16.55 10.53 25.04
C CYS A 291 17.32 10.66 26.35
N SER A 292 17.33 9.60 27.15
CA SER A 292 18.20 9.48 28.31
C SER A 292 19.66 9.44 27.88
N SER A 293 20.56 9.93 28.73
CA SER A 293 22.00 9.91 28.49
C SER A 293 22.60 8.50 28.43
N ASP A 294 21.84 7.48 28.85
CA ASP A 294 22.24 6.07 28.75
C ASP A 294 22.02 5.48 27.35
N GLY A 295 21.21 6.12 26.49
CA GLY A 295 20.88 5.63 25.15
C GLY A 295 19.87 4.47 25.10
N TYR A 296 19.29 4.05 26.24
CA TYR A 296 18.37 2.91 26.34
C TYR A 296 16.95 3.29 26.79
N SER A 297 16.72 4.55 27.15
CA SER A 297 15.41 5.04 27.57
C SER A 297 15.08 6.41 26.99
N PHE A 298 13.79 6.75 26.92
CA PHE A 298 13.32 8.08 26.54
C PHE A 298 12.30 8.61 27.54
N PHE A 299 12.25 9.92 27.65
CA PHE A 299 11.26 10.65 28.44
C PHE A 299 10.32 11.40 27.50
N LEU A 300 9.02 11.31 27.75
CA LEU A 300 8.05 12.16 27.09
C LEU A 300 7.77 13.37 27.99
N CYS A 301 7.89 14.58 27.43
CA CYS A 301 7.47 15.77 28.15
C CYS A 301 5.95 15.94 28.08
N ASP A 302 5.29 15.87 29.24
CA ASP A 302 3.88 16.22 29.40
C ASP A 302 3.76 17.35 30.43
N SER A 303 3.02 18.40 30.06
CA SER A 303 2.70 19.52 30.96
C SER A 303 3.93 20.15 31.65
N GLY A 304 5.06 20.20 30.94
CA GLY A 304 6.33 20.76 31.43
C GLY A 304 7.15 19.84 32.32
N ARG A 305 6.75 18.56 32.47
CA ARG A 305 7.45 17.54 33.26
C ARG A 305 7.80 16.33 32.40
N LEU A 306 8.95 15.73 32.70
CA LEU A 306 9.41 14.51 32.04
C LEU A 306 8.77 13.28 32.70
N HIS A 307 8.13 12.44 31.89
CA HIS A 307 7.59 11.14 32.28
C HIS A 307 8.46 10.04 31.67
N SER A 308 8.91 9.08 32.50
CA SER A 308 9.70 7.93 32.04
C SER A 308 8.82 6.97 31.24
N GLY A 309 9.12 6.77 29.96
CA GLY A 309 8.59 5.67 29.18
C GLY A 309 9.49 4.45 29.37
N GLN A 310 9.01 3.42 30.07
CA GLN A 310 9.72 2.14 30.12
C GLN A 310 9.60 1.46 28.76
N GLY A 311 10.64 1.59 27.94
CA GLY A 311 10.85 0.75 26.77
C GLY A 311 11.10 -0.70 27.21
N ALA A 312 10.47 -1.64 26.51
CA ALA A 312 10.60 -3.07 26.72
C ALA A 312 12.08 -3.48 26.73
N ALA A 313 12.47 -4.16 27.82
CA ALA A 313 13.80 -4.72 27.98
C ALA A 313 14.04 -5.82 26.94
N VAL A 314 15.29 -5.85 26.45
CA VAL A 314 15.91 -7.00 25.76
C VAL A 314 15.71 -8.24 26.63
N ILE A 315 15.06 -9.29 26.09
CA ILE A 315 15.07 -10.61 26.71
C ILE A 315 15.92 -11.52 25.82
N ASP A 316 17.05 -11.88 26.40
CA ASP A 316 17.96 -12.96 26.01
C ASP A 316 17.28 -14.29 26.36
N ASP A 317 16.99 -15.15 25.39
CA ASP A 317 16.32 -16.43 25.62
C ASP A 317 17.35 -17.49 26.04
N GLY A 318 17.54 -17.59 27.36
CA GLY A 318 18.17 -18.72 28.06
C GLY A 318 17.19 -19.41 29.00
N ILE A 319 16.67 -20.56 28.57
CA ILE A 319 16.17 -21.75 29.29
C ILE A 319 15.93 -21.61 30.82
N GLU A 320 14.71 -21.84 31.33
CA GLU A 320 14.26 -23.11 31.96
C GLU A 320 12.86 -22.96 32.59
N SER A 321 12.16 -24.09 32.68
CA SER A 321 10.82 -24.24 33.26
C SER A 321 10.79 -23.91 34.74
N ASP A 322 9.73 -23.26 35.23
CA ASP A 322 9.20 -23.60 36.54
C ASP A 322 7.71 -23.27 36.75
N VAL A 323 7.04 -24.26 37.31
CA VAL A 323 5.63 -24.31 37.69
C VAL A 323 5.46 -23.56 39.00
N ILE A 324 4.58 -22.55 39.05
CA ILE A 324 4.06 -22.04 40.34
C ILE A 324 2.54 -22.14 40.36
N LYS A 325 2.08 -23.12 41.16
CA LYS A 325 0.74 -23.23 41.71
C LYS A 325 0.44 -22.00 42.57
N LEU A 326 -0.76 -21.43 42.44
CA LEU A 326 -1.40 -20.75 43.56
C LEU A 326 -2.87 -21.19 43.66
N ASN A 327 -3.12 -22.02 44.67
CA ASN A 327 -4.44 -22.27 45.23
C ASN A 327 -4.90 -21.02 45.97
N THR A 328 -6.12 -20.57 45.75
CA THR A 328 -6.99 -20.10 46.83
C THR A 328 -8.44 -20.23 46.38
N ALA A 329 -9.12 -21.21 46.97
CA ALA A 329 -10.55 -21.41 46.89
C ALA A 329 -11.28 -20.33 47.69
N LEU A 330 -12.47 -19.92 47.24
CA LEU A 330 -13.60 -19.56 48.11
C LEU A 330 -14.93 -19.56 47.32
N SER A 331 -15.71 -20.61 47.59
CA SER A 331 -17.17 -20.63 47.83
C SER A 331 -18.16 -20.23 46.73
N LEU A 332 -18.82 -21.25 46.16
CA LEU A 332 -20.10 -21.23 45.47
C LEU A 332 -21.29 -21.22 46.46
N SER A 333 -22.23 -20.28 46.26
CA SER A 333 -23.66 -20.34 46.64
C SER A 333 -24.29 -19.05 46.08
N GLU A 334 -25.35 -18.96 45.27
CA GLU A 334 -26.50 -19.84 45.03
C GLU A 334 -27.04 -19.59 43.59
N MET A 335 -27.66 -20.62 43.02
CA MET A 335 -28.45 -20.55 41.79
C MET A 335 -29.94 -20.33 42.11
N ALA A 336 -30.60 -19.63 41.17
CA ALA A 336 -32.00 -19.76 40.76
C ALA A 336 -33.13 -19.24 41.68
N THR A 337 -33.93 -18.31 41.14
CA THR A 337 -35.40 -18.45 41.02
C THR A 337 -35.95 -17.39 40.06
N VAL A 338 -36.35 -17.83 38.87
CA VAL A 338 -37.22 -17.09 37.93
C VAL A 338 -38.61 -17.70 38.05
N THR A 339 -39.61 -16.94 38.50
CA THR A 339 -41.03 -17.25 38.21
C THR A 339 -41.91 -15.99 38.31
N SER A 340 -42.42 -15.57 37.14
CA SER A 340 -43.79 -15.11 36.85
C SER A 340 -44.67 -14.57 38.00
N MET A 341 -45.10 -13.30 37.91
CA MET A 341 -46.50 -12.94 37.58
C MET A 341 -46.85 -11.45 37.84
N PHE A 342 -47.89 -11.02 37.11
CA PHE A 342 -48.75 -9.84 37.27
C PHE A 342 -48.36 -8.54 36.56
N GLY A 343 -48.92 -8.42 35.35
CA GLY A 343 -49.22 -7.15 34.73
C GLY A 343 -50.31 -6.37 35.48
N ILE A 344 -50.21 -5.05 35.40
CA ILE A 344 -51.28 -4.11 35.69
C ILE A 344 -51.37 -3.19 34.47
N PHE A 345 -52.47 -3.34 33.72
CA PHE A 345 -52.95 -2.34 32.77
C PHE A 345 -53.46 -1.13 33.55
N VAL A 346 -52.89 0.06 33.30
CA VAL A 346 -53.54 1.33 33.63
C VAL A 346 -53.84 2.04 32.31
N LEU A 347 -55.13 2.08 31.97
CA LEU A 347 -55.70 2.95 30.96
C LEU A 347 -55.71 4.38 31.51
N VAL A 348 -54.90 5.27 30.94
CA VAL A 348 -55.14 6.72 31.02
C VAL A 348 -55.43 7.20 29.60
N ALA A 349 -56.69 7.56 29.37
CA ALA A 349 -57.16 8.14 28.13
C ALA A 349 -56.85 9.64 28.09
N GLY A 350 -56.36 10.09 26.92
CA GLY A 350 -56.73 11.38 26.32
C GLY A 350 -56.14 12.65 26.94
N MET A 351 -54.92 12.99 26.55
CA MET A 351 -54.50 14.38 26.37
C MET A 351 -53.71 14.49 25.06
N SER A 352 -54.19 15.35 24.17
CA SER A 352 -53.54 15.68 22.89
C SER A 352 -52.23 16.44 23.19
N PRO A 353 -51.07 16.06 22.63
CA PRO A 353 -49.86 16.87 22.79
C PRO A 353 -49.96 18.11 21.91
N GLU A 354 -49.81 19.29 22.52
CA GLU A 354 -49.42 20.52 21.82
C GLU A 354 -48.05 20.33 21.14
N PRO A 355 -47.76 21.05 20.04
CA PRO A 355 -46.55 20.85 19.27
C PRO A 355 -45.35 21.35 20.08
N THR A 356 -44.65 20.41 20.70
CA THR A 356 -43.30 20.66 21.20
C THR A 356 -42.42 20.92 20.00
N ASN A 357 -41.70 22.05 20.02
CA ASN A 357 -40.60 22.31 19.09
C ASN A 357 -39.54 21.21 19.30
N ASP A 358 -39.68 20.10 18.58
CA ASP A 358 -38.67 19.06 18.50
C ASP A 358 -37.45 19.65 17.76
N VAL A 359 -36.52 20.18 18.55
CA VAL A 359 -35.12 20.11 18.18
C VAL A 359 -34.81 18.61 18.06
N PRO A 360 -34.28 18.12 16.92
CA PRO A 360 -34.00 16.69 16.77
C PRO A 360 -33.11 16.26 17.93
N ARG A 361 -33.61 15.33 18.78
CA ARG A 361 -32.74 14.63 19.72
C ARG A 361 -31.63 14.01 18.89
N ARG A 362 -30.40 14.52 19.05
CA ARG A 362 -29.21 13.89 18.50
C ARG A 362 -29.19 12.47 19.08
N GLN A 363 -29.43 11.47 18.24
CA GLN A 363 -29.32 10.07 18.63
C GLN A 363 -27.88 9.85 19.09
N GLU A 364 -27.69 9.60 20.38
CA GLU A 364 -26.37 9.27 20.94
C GLU A 364 -26.04 7.84 20.51
N TYR A 365 -25.26 7.72 19.43
CA TYR A 365 -24.75 6.44 18.98
C TYR A 365 -23.63 5.97 19.93
N LEU A 366 -23.69 4.70 20.34
CA LEU A 366 -22.58 4.08 21.07
C LEU A 366 -21.41 3.83 20.10
N PRO A 367 -20.15 4.16 20.45
CA PRO A 367 -19.00 3.86 19.62
C PRO A 367 -18.88 2.35 19.38
N GLY A 368 -18.88 1.95 18.11
CA GLY A 368 -18.91 0.56 17.71
C GLY A 368 -19.32 0.39 16.24
N VAL A 369 -19.53 -0.85 15.84
CA VAL A 369 -20.09 -1.21 14.54
C VAL A 369 -21.45 -1.90 14.71
N THR A 370 -22.44 -1.46 13.94
CA THR A 370 -23.69 -2.19 13.72
C THR A 370 -23.65 -2.85 12.35
N ILE A 371 -23.97 -4.14 12.30
CA ILE A 371 -24.02 -4.95 11.08
C ILE A 371 -25.47 -5.31 10.81
N PHE A 372 -26.00 -4.86 9.67
CA PHE A 372 -27.37 -5.08 9.22
C PHE A 372 -27.42 -6.19 8.16
N ASN A 373 -28.27 -7.19 8.39
CA ASN A 373 -28.51 -8.27 7.44
C ASN A 373 -29.78 -8.02 6.61
N TYR A 374 -29.62 -7.60 5.36
CA TYR A 374 -30.71 -7.50 4.39
C TYR A 374 -30.74 -8.65 3.38
N LEU A 375 -29.88 -9.66 3.53
CA LEU A 375 -29.94 -10.88 2.71
C LEU A 375 -31.19 -11.67 3.09
N ALA A 376 -31.83 -12.33 2.12
CA ALA A 376 -33.00 -13.18 2.36
C ALA A 376 -32.63 -14.54 3.01
N LYS A 377 -31.66 -14.53 3.93
CA LYS A 377 -31.16 -15.67 4.71
C LYS A 377 -30.39 -15.16 5.93
N ASP A 378 -30.13 -16.05 6.88
CA ASP A 378 -29.39 -15.71 8.09
C ASP A 378 -27.89 -15.53 7.79
N ILE A 379 -27.23 -14.63 8.53
CA ILE A 379 -25.77 -14.48 8.55
C ILE A 379 -25.24 -15.02 9.89
N PHE A 380 -24.16 -15.79 9.83
CA PHE A 380 -23.47 -16.33 10.99
C PHE A 380 -22.22 -15.51 11.27
N ALA A 381 -22.13 -14.93 12.46
CA ALA A 381 -21.08 -14.00 12.86
C ALA A 381 -20.19 -14.58 13.98
N TRP A 382 -18.88 -14.37 13.87
CA TRP A 382 -17.90 -14.66 14.92
C TRP A 382 -17.03 -13.43 15.18
N SER A 383 -17.02 -12.94 16.41
CA SER A 383 -16.05 -11.93 16.85
C SER A 383 -14.76 -12.63 17.29
N VAL A 384 -13.66 -12.41 16.56
CA VAL A 384 -12.40 -13.13 16.69
C VAL A 384 -11.32 -12.18 17.20
N SER A 385 -10.65 -12.58 18.29
CA SER A 385 -9.38 -11.98 18.75
C SER A 385 -8.29 -13.05 18.73
N ASN A 386 -7.53 -13.23 19.81
CA ASN A 386 -6.64 -14.39 19.99
C ASN A 386 -7.37 -15.75 19.98
N THR A 387 -8.69 -15.74 20.19
CA THR A 387 -9.57 -16.90 20.17
C THR A 387 -10.84 -16.52 19.42
N THR A 388 -11.47 -17.52 18.82
CA THR A 388 -12.76 -17.35 18.16
C THR A 388 -13.87 -17.29 19.20
N GLY A 389 -14.66 -16.21 19.19
CA GLY A 389 -15.86 -16.09 20.01
C GLY A 389 -16.99 -17.06 19.61
N PRO A 390 -18.07 -17.15 20.38
CA PRO A 390 -19.21 -17.98 20.01
C PRO A 390 -19.85 -17.50 18.71
N MET A 391 -20.36 -18.44 17.93
CA MET A 391 -21.18 -18.13 16.74
C MET A 391 -22.46 -17.42 17.17
N THR A 392 -22.76 -16.29 16.54
CA THR A 392 -24.01 -15.54 16.70
C THR A 392 -24.76 -15.54 15.37
N VAL A 393 -26.07 -15.77 15.40
CA VAL A 393 -26.92 -15.70 14.20
C VAL A 393 -27.50 -14.28 14.10
N ILE A 394 -27.40 -13.69 12.91
CA ILE A 394 -28.03 -12.42 12.52
C ILE A 394 -29.15 -12.77 11.53
N PRO A 395 -30.41 -12.88 11.99
CA PRO A 395 -31.52 -13.21 11.10
C PRO A 395 -31.74 -12.17 9.99
N HIS A 396 -32.48 -12.56 8.95
CA HIS A 396 -32.95 -11.61 7.93
C HIS A 396 -33.70 -10.42 8.56
N GLN A 397 -33.33 -9.19 8.18
CA GLN A 397 -33.83 -7.91 8.70
C GLN A 397 -33.47 -7.60 10.16
N GLU A 398 -32.55 -8.35 10.75
CA GLU A 398 -32.03 -8.08 12.09
C GLU A 398 -30.60 -7.52 12.03
N GLN A 399 -30.09 -7.11 13.19
CA GLN A 399 -28.78 -6.48 13.32
C GLN A 399 -27.92 -7.10 14.43
N TYR A 400 -26.61 -6.98 14.27
CA TYR A 400 -25.60 -7.30 15.28
C TYR A 400 -24.84 -6.03 15.66
N PHE A 401 -24.60 -5.80 16.94
CA PHE A 401 -23.81 -4.66 17.40
C PHE A 401 -22.61 -5.13 18.22
N GLU A 402 -21.45 -4.53 17.95
CA GLU A 402 -20.24 -4.69 18.75
C GLU A 402 -19.62 -3.33 19.08
N SER A 403 -19.35 -3.10 20.37
CA SER A 403 -18.61 -1.90 20.82
C SER A 403 -17.10 -2.05 20.60
N TRP A 404 -16.40 -0.95 20.35
CA TRP A 404 -14.94 -0.97 20.21
C TRP A 404 -14.24 -1.50 21.46
N ARG A 405 -13.51 -2.60 21.32
CA ARG A 405 -12.67 -3.18 22.36
C ARG A 405 -11.21 -3.24 21.90
N THR A 406 -10.30 -3.22 22.87
CA THR A 406 -8.85 -3.34 22.62
C THR A 406 -8.37 -4.75 22.90
N ARG A 407 -7.44 -5.22 22.08
CA ARG A 407 -6.73 -6.48 22.29
C ARG A 407 -5.54 -6.26 23.23
N VAL A 408 -5.41 -7.09 24.28
CA VAL A 408 -4.44 -6.92 25.38
C VAL A 408 -2.97 -7.11 24.96
N ASP A 409 -2.72 -7.85 23.88
CA ASP A 409 -1.42 -8.14 23.29
C ASP A 409 -1.09 -7.26 22.07
N GLY A 410 -1.95 -6.28 21.76
CA GLY A 410 -1.90 -5.51 20.51
C GLY A 410 -2.47 -6.30 19.32
N GLY A 411 -2.97 -5.57 18.31
CA GLY A 411 -3.56 -6.15 17.09
C GLY A 411 -5.06 -5.91 16.93
N GLY A 412 -5.59 -6.34 15.77
CA GLY A 412 -6.98 -6.14 15.38
C GLY A 412 -7.94 -7.20 15.93
N ILE A 413 -9.23 -6.89 15.79
CA ILE A 413 -10.37 -7.77 16.00
C ILE A 413 -11.04 -7.98 14.65
N SER A 414 -11.39 -9.23 14.36
CA SER A 414 -12.04 -9.63 13.12
C SER A 414 -13.45 -10.11 13.41
N ILE A 415 -14.46 -9.44 12.85
CA ILE A 415 -15.83 -9.95 12.83
C ILE A 415 -16.01 -10.70 11.52
N LYS A 416 -16.00 -12.04 11.59
CA LYS A 416 -16.17 -12.93 10.45
C LYS A 416 -17.65 -13.22 10.23
N LEU A 417 -18.13 -13.05 9.01
CA LEU A 417 -19.52 -13.20 8.60
C LEU A 417 -19.62 -14.23 7.48
N ALA A 418 -20.46 -15.24 7.63
CA ALA A 418 -20.71 -16.27 6.61
C ALA A 418 -22.20 -16.52 6.43
N THR A 419 -22.60 -17.02 5.26
CA THR A 419 -24.00 -17.43 4.99
C THR A 419 -24.26 -18.90 5.33
N GLU A 420 -23.24 -19.61 5.79
CA GLU A 420 -23.32 -20.95 6.37
C GLU A 420 -22.77 -20.95 7.80
N PRO A 421 -23.15 -21.90 8.67
CA PRO A 421 -22.60 -22.02 10.03
C PRO A 421 -21.17 -22.59 10.04
N SER A 422 -20.30 -22.08 9.16
CA SER A 422 -18.87 -22.40 9.06
C SER A 422 -18.07 -21.13 8.69
N GLN A 423 -16.80 -21.04 9.09
CA GLN A 423 -15.92 -19.93 8.71
C GLN A 423 -15.24 -20.15 7.35
N ARG A 424 -16.03 -20.52 6.35
CA ARG A 424 -15.61 -20.59 4.94
C ARG A 424 -16.40 -19.56 4.16
N SER A 425 -15.85 -18.99 3.10
CA SER A 425 -16.53 -17.97 2.29
C SER A 425 -16.99 -16.77 3.13
N VAL A 426 -16.01 -16.09 3.73
CA VAL A 426 -16.24 -15.13 4.82
C VAL A 426 -16.13 -13.70 4.30
N LEU A 427 -17.14 -12.88 4.60
CA LEU A 427 -16.98 -11.43 4.66
C LEU A 427 -16.46 -11.06 6.06
N GLN A 428 -15.37 -10.33 6.14
CA GLN A 428 -14.71 -9.93 7.37
C GLN A 428 -14.81 -8.42 7.53
N PHE A 429 -15.10 -7.98 8.75
CA PHE A 429 -14.95 -6.59 9.17
C PHE A 429 -13.86 -6.56 10.23
N GLU A 430 -12.70 -5.98 9.93
CA GLU A 430 -11.63 -5.83 10.91
C GLU A 430 -11.63 -4.46 11.55
N TYR A 431 -11.22 -4.38 12.81
CA TYR A 431 -10.89 -3.12 13.44
C TYR A 431 -9.75 -3.22 14.45
N THR A 432 -8.93 -2.17 14.52
CA THR A 432 -7.87 -1.98 15.51
C THR A 432 -8.05 -0.64 16.21
N ARG A 433 -8.34 -0.67 17.51
CA ARG A 433 -8.48 0.54 18.32
C ARG A 433 -7.11 1.05 18.76
N MET A 434 -6.74 2.24 18.31
CA MET A 434 -5.55 2.97 18.74
C MET A 434 -5.91 4.43 19.00
N ASP A 435 -6.30 4.74 20.25
CA ASP A 435 -6.80 6.06 20.63
C ASP A 435 -5.85 7.19 20.16
N PRO A 436 -6.37 8.23 19.48
CA PRO A 436 -7.78 8.60 19.35
C PRO A 436 -8.50 8.02 18.11
N ILE A 437 -7.91 7.05 17.41
CA ILE A 437 -8.39 6.53 16.12
C ILE A 437 -8.88 5.09 16.25
N ILE A 438 -10.00 4.77 15.60
CA ILE A 438 -10.38 3.41 15.27
C ILE A 438 -9.98 3.16 13.81
N TYR A 439 -9.08 2.21 13.61
CA TYR A 439 -8.75 1.73 12.27
C TYR A 439 -9.68 0.57 11.95
N TRP A 440 -10.18 0.48 10.71
CA TRP A 440 -11.04 -0.61 10.26
C TRP A 440 -10.89 -0.92 8.77
N ASP A 441 -11.38 -2.07 8.34
CA ASP A 441 -11.55 -2.43 6.93
C ASP A 441 -12.73 -3.40 6.76
N VAL A 442 -13.05 -3.71 5.51
CA VAL A 442 -13.90 -4.84 5.15
C VAL A 442 -13.15 -5.67 4.12
N SER A 443 -13.16 -6.99 4.30
CA SER A 443 -12.45 -7.90 3.43
C SER A 443 -13.20 -9.20 3.15
N TYR A 444 -12.78 -9.91 2.12
CA TYR A 444 -13.28 -11.21 1.73
C TYR A 444 -12.19 -12.26 1.99
N ILE A 445 -12.43 -13.17 2.94
CA ILE A 445 -11.56 -14.31 3.22
C ILE A 445 -12.10 -15.55 2.51
N ASP A 446 -11.29 -16.11 1.60
CA ASP A 446 -11.60 -17.36 0.89
C ASP A 446 -13.03 -17.37 0.33
N LEU A 447 -13.46 -16.23 -0.24
CA LEU A 447 -14.82 -16.05 -0.72
C LEU A 447 -15.07 -16.92 -1.95
N ASP A 448 -16.04 -17.82 -1.83
CA ASP A 448 -16.43 -18.69 -2.93
C ASP A 448 -17.01 -17.85 -4.08
N TYR A 449 -16.72 -18.27 -5.32
CA TYR A 449 -17.12 -17.52 -6.53
C TYR A 449 -18.65 -17.37 -6.68
N ASP A 450 -19.44 -18.25 -6.07
CA ASP A 450 -20.90 -18.22 -6.04
C ASP A 450 -21.49 -17.64 -4.75
N SER A 451 -20.65 -17.09 -3.86
CA SER A 451 -21.08 -16.54 -2.58
C SER A 451 -22.16 -15.47 -2.74
N ASP A 452 -23.18 -15.52 -1.87
CA ASP A 452 -24.27 -14.52 -1.89
C ASP A 452 -23.76 -13.10 -1.65
N TYR A 453 -22.62 -12.94 -0.96
CA TYR A 453 -22.03 -11.63 -0.73
C TYR A 453 -21.65 -10.91 -2.02
N PHE A 454 -21.29 -11.63 -3.08
CA PHE A 454 -21.04 -11.02 -4.40
C PHE A 454 -22.32 -10.59 -5.12
N GLN A 455 -23.47 -11.16 -4.77
CA GLN A 455 -24.74 -10.88 -5.46
C GLN A 455 -25.47 -9.67 -4.87
N HIS A 456 -24.91 -9.06 -3.82
CA HIS A 456 -25.59 -8.06 -3.01
C HIS A 456 -24.67 -6.87 -2.70
N ASN A 457 -25.28 -5.72 -2.42
CA ASN A 457 -24.53 -4.52 -2.10
C ASN A 457 -23.91 -4.63 -0.71
N ILE A 458 -22.71 -4.11 -0.53
CA ILE A 458 -22.07 -3.95 0.77
C ILE A 458 -21.76 -2.47 0.96
N THR A 459 -22.21 -1.90 2.07
CA THR A 459 -21.93 -0.50 2.37
C THR A 459 -21.50 -0.32 3.81
N VAL A 460 -20.45 0.45 4.06
CA VAL A 460 -20.11 0.94 5.40
C VAL A 460 -20.28 2.46 5.42
N THR A 461 -21.10 2.93 6.34
CA THR A 461 -21.29 4.36 6.58
C THR A 461 -21.01 4.70 8.05
N SER A 462 -20.99 5.99 8.36
CA SER A 462 -20.59 6.49 9.67
C SER A 462 -21.47 7.66 10.11
N ASN A 463 -21.63 7.81 11.42
CA ASN A 463 -22.20 9.03 12.00
C ASN A 463 -21.24 10.23 12.00
N ASP A 464 -19.97 10.02 11.64
CA ASP A 464 -18.96 11.05 11.44
C ASP A 464 -18.65 11.22 9.94
N PRO A 465 -18.92 12.39 9.33
CA PRO A 465 -18.74 12.59 7.89
C PRO A 465 -17.27 12.65 7.45
N SER A 466 -16.31 12.70 8.39
CA SER A 466 -14.88 12.62 8.07
C SER A 466 -14.40 11.19 7.82
N CYS A 467 -15.23 10.20 8.16
CA CYS A 467 -14.92 8.79 7.96
C CYS A 467 -15.06 8.36 6.50
N PRO A 468 -14.19 7.44 6.03
CA PRO A 468 -14.37 6.78 4.75
C PRO A 468 -15.73 6.07 4.66
N VAL A 469 -16.31 6.07 3.45
CA VAL A 469 -17.50 5.30 3.10
C VAL A 469 -17.07 4.17 2.19
N VAL A 470 -17.51 2.95 2.49
CA VAL A 470 -17.36 1.79 1.60
C VAL A 470 -18.66 1.63 0.83
N SER A 471 -18.60 1.49 -0.49
CA SER A 471 -19.80 1.20 -1.29
C SER A 471 -19.49 0.24 -2.44
N CYS A 472 -19.86 -1.02 -2.24
CA CYS A 472 -19.73 -2.09 -3.21
C CYS A 472 -21.09 -2.42 -3.82
N ALA A 473 -21.19 -2.29 -5.14
CA ALA A 473 -22.37 -2.69 -5.88
C ALA A 473 -22.42 -4.22 -6.07
N ALA A 474 -23.63 -4.78 -6.04
CA ALA A 474 -23.89 -6.17 -6.39
C ALA A 474 -23.28 -6.55 -7.75
N GLY A 475 -22.67 -7.72 -7.84
CA GLY A 475 -22.08 -8.28 -9.06
C GLY A 475 -20.69 -7.76 -9.40
N VAL A 476 -20.09 -6.89 -8.58
CA VAL A 476 -18.74 -6.36 -8.79
C VAL A 476 -17.74 -7.17 -7.95
N TYR A 477 -17.11 -8.18 -8.57
CA TYR A 477 -16.12 -9.05 -7.91
C TYR A 477 -14.89 -8.27 -7.42
N GLN A 478 -14.49 -7.22 -8.13
CA GLN A 478 -13.37 -6.34 -7.78
C GLN A 478 -13.89 -5.04 -7.15
N CYS A 479 -14.59 -5.14 -6.03
CA CYS A 479 -14.94 -3.93 -5.29
C CYS A 479 -13.66 -3.35 -4.67
N HIS A 480 -13.27 -2.15 -5.09
CA HIS A 480 -12.06 -1.49 -4.62
C HIS A 480 -12.06 -1.23 -3.11
N ASP A 481 -13.25 -1.06 -2.53
CA ASP A 481 -13.46 -0.69 -1.13
C ASP A 481 -13.66 -1.91 -0.20
N VAL A 482 -13.69 -3.14 -0.74
CA VAL A 482 -13.70 -4.39 0.05
C VAL A 482 -12.50 -5.23 -0.37
N TYR A 483 -11.59 -5.42 0.58
CA TYR A 483 -10.27 -6.01 0.40
C TYR A 483 -10.34 -7.52 0.11
N LEU A 484 -9.53 -8.05 -0.81
CA LEU A 484 -9.61 -9.46 -1.27
C LEU A 484 -8.34 -10.24 -0.88
N HIS A 485 -8.04 -10.36 0.42
CA HIS A 485 -6.91 -11.15 0.92
C HIS A 485 -7.30 -12.01 2.14
N PRO A 486 -6.88 -13.29 2.21
CA PRO A 486 -7.31 -14.21 3.27
C PRO A 486 -6.57 -14.07 4.62
N ASP A 487 -5.43 -13.38 4.66
CA ASP A 487 -4.57 -13.24 5.85
C ASP A 487 -4.63 -11.83 6.48
N ASP A 488 -5.78 -11.17 6.35
CA ASP A 488 -6.01 -9.78 6.73
C ASP A 488 -5.59 -9.50 8.19
N ASN A 489 -4.63 -8.59 8.34
CA ASN A 489 -4.09 -8.15 9.63
C ASN A 489 -3.97 -6.61 9.67
N TYR A 490 -4.57 -5.88 8.70
CA TYR A 490 -4.26 -4.47 8.47
C TYR A 490 -5.49 -3.63 8.08
N ALA A 491 -6.00 -2.92 9.08
CA ALA A 491 -7.02 -1.90 8.91
C ALA A 491 -6.63 -0.76 7.94
N THR A 492 -7.38 -0.62 6.84
CA THR A 492 -7.12 0.29 5.70
C THR A 492 -7.83 1.65 5.80
N HIS A 493 -8.79 1.79 6.70
CA HIS A 493 -9.54 3.02 6.98
C HIS A 493 -9.32 3.48 8.42
N GLY A 494 -9.55 4.77 8.68
CA GLY A 494 -9.38 5.38 9.99
C GLY A 494 -10.48 6.38 10.30
N CYS A 495 -10.98 6.34 11.53
CA CYS A 495 -12.05 7.20 12.04
C CYS A 495 -11.73 7.66 13.46
N PRO A 496 -12.29 8.79 13.94
CA PRO A 496 -12.27 9.09 15.37
C PRO A 496 -12.84 7.93 16.18
N VAL A 497 -12.21 7.52 17.29
CA VAL A 497 -12.62 6.32 18.05
C VAL A 497 -14.03 6.40 18.65
N GLN A 498 -14.61 7.59 18.74
CA GLN A 498 -15.99 7.81 19.20
C GLN A 498 -17.04 7.55 18.09
N THR A 499 -16.58 7.19 16.89
CA THR A 499 -17.43 6.95 15.73
C THR A 499 -18.27 5.68 15.89
N HIS A 500 -19.49 5.75 15.38
CA HIS A 500 -20.35 4.60 15.11
C HIS A 500 -20.33 4.29 13.62
N LEU A 501 -20.06 3.04 13.27
CA LEU A 501 -20.08 2.54 11.90
C LEU A 501 -21.30 1.66 11.66
N GLU A 502 -21.87 1.75 10.46
CA GLU A 502 -22.98 0.91 10.02
C GLU A 502 -22.55 0.13 8.77
N LEU A 503 -22.34 -1.18 8.92
CA LEU A 503 -22.13 -2.12 7.83
C LEU A 503 -23.48 -2.71 7.42
N SER A 504 -23.90 -2.49 6.18
CA SER A 504 -25.12 -3.07 5.60
C SER A 504 -24.77 -4.06 4.51
N ILE A 505 -25.42 -5.23 4.54
CA ILE A 505 -25.21 -6.32 3.59
C ILE A 505 -26.54 -6.63 2.92
N GLY A 506 -26.63 -6.42 1.61
CA GLY A 506 -27.88 -6.41 0.86
C GLY A 506 -28.53 -5.03 0.82
N SER A 507 -29.68 -4.95 0.14
CA SER A 507 -30.48 -3.73 0.09
C SER A 507 -31.65 -3.84 1.05
N SER A 508 -31.86 -2.82 1.88
CA SER A 508 -33.14 -2.60 2.53
C SER A 508 -34.17 -2.32 1.45
N GLY A 509 -34.85 -3.35 0.96
CA GLY A 509 -35.90 -3.18 -0.04
C GLY A 509 -36.89 -2.11 0.41
N SER A 510 -37.24 -1.20 -0.50
CA SER A 510 -38.43 -0.34 -0.40
C SER A 510 -39.71 -1.14 -0.43
#